data_AF-A0A7Y2JSP9-F1
#
_entry.id   AF-A0A7Y2JSP9-F1
#
_cell.length_a   1.000
_cell.length_b   1.000
_cell.length_c   1.000
_cell.angle_alpha   90.00
_cell.angle_beta   90.00
_cell.angle_gamma   90.00
#
_symmetry.space_group_name_H-M   'P 1'
#
loop_
_entity.id
_entity.type
_entity.pdbx_description
1 polymer ?
#
loop_
_entity_poly.entity_id
_entity_poly.type
_entity_poly.pdbx_seq_one_letter_code
_entity_poly.pdbx_strand_id
1 'polypeptide(L)' 'MLLTGFGATTLRAQDSLPPRPTGTVEVQVTRASTRQAIAEASVRLEGTTVSARTDANGRAVLRRVPVG' A
#
# COMPACT_ATOMS: atom_id res chain seq x y z
N MET A 1 39.27 2.40 45.22
CA MET A 1 39.45 2.84 43.82
C MET A 1 38.45 2.04 42.99
N LEU A 2 37.33 2.67 42.61
CA LEU A 2 36.27 2.06 41.80
C LEU A 2 36.76 1.88 40.35
N LEU A 3 36.29 0.83 39.69
CA LEU A 3 35.79 0.86 38.30
C LEU A 3 35.08 -0.49 37.99
N THR A 4 33.77 -0.51 38.21
CA THR A 4 32.82 -1.48 37.61
C THR A 4 32.63 -1.15 36.13
N GLY A 5 33.05 -2.04 35.24
CA GLY A 5 32.70 -1.97 33.81
C GLY A 5 31.47 -2.84 33.54
N PHE A 6 30.30 -2.21 33.41
CA PHE A 6 29.07 -2.88 32.98
C PHE A 6 29.10 -3.20 31.49
N GLY A 7 28.36 -4.25 31.14
CA GLY A 7 28.40 -4.95 29.87
C GLY A 7 27.98 -4.16 28.64
N ALA A 8 28.21 -4.84 27.52
CA ALA A 8 27.89 -4.47 26.14
C ALA A 8 26.48 -3.89 25.95
N THR A 9 26.38 -2.96 25.00
CA THR A 9 25.35 -2.97 23.95
C THR A 9 25.84 -2.03 22.84
N THR A 10 26.53 -2.60 21.86
CA THR A 10 26.59 -1.96 20.54
C THR A 10 25.15 -1.95 20.05
N LEU A 11 24.48 -0.79 20.00
CA LEU A 11 23.25 -0.63 19.23
C LEU A 11 23.60 -1.02 17.80
N ARG A 12 23.30 -2.27 17.42
CA ARG A 12 23.27 -2.66 16.01
C ARG A 12 22.21 -1.77 15.41
N ALA A 13 22.64 -0.84 14.55
CA ALA A 13 21.74 -0.12 13.68
C ALA A 13 20.76 -1.14 13.12
N GLN A 14 19.50 -0.89 13.42
CA GLN A 14 18.37 -1.77 13.22
C GLN A 14 18.46 -2.38 11.82
N ASP A 15 18.26 -3.70 11.72
CA ASP A 15 17.98 -4.39 10.47
C ASP A 15 16.78 -3.70 9.80
N SER A 16 17.05 -2.72 8.95
CA SER A 16 16.05 -2.13 8.10
C SER A 16 15.74 -3.16 7.03
N LEU A 17 14.60 -3.84 7.18
CA LEU A 17 14.07 -4.69 6.12
C LEU A 17 14.07 -3.87 4.81
N PRO A 18 14.52 -4.46 3.69
CA PRO A 18 14.50 -3.76 2.42
C PRO A 18 13.06 -3.30 2.13
N PRO A 19 12.88 -2.09 1.56
CA PRO A 19 11.56 -1.59 1.23
C PRO A 19 10.85 -2.60 0.32
N ARG A 20 9.63 -2.98 0.69
CA ARG A 20 8.81 -3.86 -0.15
C ARG A 20 8.47 -3.12 -1.44
N PRO A 21 8.63 -3.74 -2.62
CA PRO A 21 8.28 -3.07 -3.87
C PRO A 21 6.79 -2.76 -3.88
N THR A 22 6.43 -1.64 -4.48
CA THR A 22 5.03 -1.28 -4.71
C THR A 22 4.81 -0.85 -6.15
N GLY A 23 3.62 -1.13 -6.68
CA GLY A 23 3.18 -0.70 -8.00
C GLY A 23 1.96 0.23 -7.98
N THR A 24 1.45 0.48 -9.17
CA THR A 24 0.22 1.22 -9.45
C THR A 24 -0.74 0.31 -10.21
N VAL A 25 -2.02 0.32 -9.84
CA VAL A 25 -3.09 -0.38 -10.54
C VAL A 25 -4.11 0.64 -11.03
N GLU A 26 -4.44 0.56 -12.32
CA GLU A 26 -5.50 1.35 -12.93
C GLU A 26 -6.74 0.48 -13.14
N VAL A 27 -7.92 1.00 -12.77
CA VAL A 27 -9.18 0.25 -12.82
C VAL A 27 -10.22 1.06 -13.57
N GLN A 28 -11.03 0.37 -14.37
CA GLN A 28 -12.19 0.92 -15.07
C GLN A 28 -13.42 0.10 -14.67
N VAL A 29 -14.37 0.72 -13.97
CA VAL A 29 -15.61 0.09 -13.50
C VAL A 29 -16.77 0.52 -14.39
N THR A 30 -17.44 -0.46 -15.00
CA THR A 30 -18.59 -0.23 -15.87
C THR A 30 -19.74 -1.17 -15.54
N ARG A 31 -20.97 -0.74 -15.83
CA ARG A 31 -22.16 -1.60 -15.73
C ARG A 31 -22.11 -2.63 -16.86
N ALA A 32 -22.19 -3.91 -16.52
CA ALA A 32 -22.05 -5.01 -17.49
C ALA A 32 -23.04 -4.96 -18.67
N SER A 33 -24.30 -4.57 -18.41
CA SER A 33 -25.36 -4.56 -19.44
C SER A 33 -25.26 -3.40 -20.42
N THR A 34 -24.80 -2.22 -19.97
CA THR A 34 -24.82 -0.98 -20.77
C THR A 34 -23.44 -0.44 -21.10
N ARG A 35 -22.39 -1.00 -20.51
CA ARG A 35 -21.01 -0.49 -20.52
C ARG A 35 -20.87 0.96 -20.03
N GLN A 36 -21.89 1.50 -19.37
CA GLN A 36 -21.81 2.83 -18.78
C GLN A 36 -20.84 2.84 -17.60
N ALA A 37 -20.05 3.89 -17.50
CA ALA A 37 -19.17 4.14 -16.36
C ALA A 37 -19.95 4.21 -15.05
N ILE A 38 -19.36 3.69 -13.97
CA ILE A 38 -19.91 3.80 -12.63
C ILE A 38 -19.02 4.74 -11.82
N ALA A 39 -19.52 5.93 -11.54
CA ALA A 39 -18.86 6.90 -10.67
C ALA A 39 -19.07 6.56 -9.19
N GLU A 40 -18.16 7.05 -8.35
CA GLU A 40 -18.19 6.91 -6.89
C GLU A 40 -18.15 5.45 -6.37
N ALA A 41 -17.82 4.48 -7.22
CA ALA A 41 -17.69 3.09 -6.83
C ALA A 41 -16.44 2.91 -5.95
N SER A 42 -16.59 2.18 -4.84
CA SER A 42 -15.48 1.87 -3.94
C SER A 42 -14.71 0.66 -4.45
N VAL A 43 -13.41 0.83 -4.71
CA VAL A 43 -12.49 -0.24 -5.09
C VAL A 43 -11.48 -0.42 -3.96
N ARG A 44 -11.38 -1.63 -3.42
CA ARG A 44 -10.47 -1.96 -2.33
C ARG A 44 -9.65 -3.18 -2.71
N LEU A 45 -8.33 -3.10 -2.50
CA LEU A 45 -7.48 -4.29 -2.55
C LEU A 45 -7.61 -5.04 -1.22
N GLU A 46 -8.10 -6.28 -1.29
CA GLU A 46 -8.18 -7.16 -0.12
C GLU A 46 -6.80 -7.40 0.49
N GLY A 47 -6.75 -7.60 1.80
CA GLY A 47 -5.49 -7.75 2.53
C GLY A 47 -4.66 -6.46 2.67
N THR A 48 -5.13 -5.33 2.14
CA THR A 48 -4.43 -4.04 2.24
C THR A 48 -5.34 -2.92 2.75
N THR A 49 -4.74 -1.78 3.06
CA THR A 49 -5.43 -0.51 3.29
C THR A 49 -5.60 0.32 2.01
N VAL A 50 -5.16 -0.21 0.86
CA VAL A 50 -5.22 0.51 -0.42
C VAL A 50 -6.64 0.44 -0.96
N SER A 51 -7.24 1.62 -1.11
CA SER A 51 -8.55 1.79 -1.72
C SER A 51 -8.59 3.06 -2.55
N ALA A 52 -9.46 3.08 -3.55
CA ALA A 52 -9.75 4.25 -4.34
C ALA A 52 -11.24 4.30 -4.66
N ARG A 53 -11.69 5.46 -5.11
CA ARG A 53 -13.05 5.66 -5.61
C ARG A 53 -12.99 6.03 -7.09
N THR A 54 -13.94 5.53 -7.87
CA THR A 54 -13.99 5.83 -9.30
C THR A 54 -14.49 7.25 -9.57
N ASP A 55 -13.90 7.89 -10.57
CA ASP A 55 -14.31 9.20 -11.08
C ASP A 55 -15.58 9.14 -11.95
N ALA A 56 -15.99 10.28 -12.51
CA ALA A 56 -17.14 10.39 -13.41
C ALA A 56 -17.04 9.49 -14.66
N ASN A 57 -15.83 9.12 -15.05
CA ASN A 57 -15.56 8.21 -16.17
C ASN A 57 -15.44 6.75 -15.71
N GLY A 58 -15.69 6.44 -14.44
CA GLY A 58 -15.59 5.10 -13.88
C GLY A 58 -14.16 4.63 -13.65
N ARG A 59 -13.18 5.54 -13.65
CA ARG A 59 -11.74 5.22 -13.51
C ARG A 59 -11.25 5.46 -12.09
N ALA A 60 -10.38 4.59 -11.61
CA ALA A 60 -9.70 4.75 -10.33
C ALA A 60 -8.23 4.33 -10.44
N VAL A 61 -7.36 4.99 -9.67
CA VAL A 61 -5.94 4.67 -9.60
C VAL A 61 -5.58 4.29 -8.16
N LEU A 62 -5.12 3.06 -7.97
CA LEU A 62 -4.62 2.56 -6.69
C LEU A 62 -3.11 2.66 -6.68
N ARG A 63 -2.56 3.48 -5.79
CA ARG A 63 -1.13 3.73 -5.66
C ARG A 63 -0.56 2.99 -4.45
N ARG A 64 0.73 2.68 -4.48
CA ARG A 64 1.44 1.95 -3.41
C ARG A 64 0.85 0.56 -3.17
N VAL A 65 0.41 -0.11 -4.25
CA VAL A 65 -0.06 -1.49 -4.17
C VAL A 65 1.16 -2.38 -3.90
N PRO A 66 1.23 -3.09 -2.77
CA PRO A 66 2.32 -4.02 -2.52
C PRO A 66 2.37 -5.11 -3.60
N VAL A 67 3.58 -5.48 -4.03
CA VAL A 67 3.74 -6.69 -4.85
C VAL A 67 3.67 -7.93 -3.96
N GLY A 68 3.00 -8.98 -4.42
CA GLY A 68 2.86 -10.25 -3.68
C GLY A 68 1.45 -10.79 -3.75
#